data_AF-A0A846DTM9-F1
#
_entry.id   AF-A0A846DTM9-F1
#
_cell.length_a   1.000
_cell.length_b   1.000
_cell.length_c   1.000
_cell.angle_alpha   90.00
_cell.angle_beta   90.00
_cell.angle_gamma   90.00
#
_symmetry.space_group_name_H-M   'P 1'
#
loop_
_entity.id
_entity.type
_entity.pdbx_description
1 polymer ?
#
loop_
_entity_poly.entity_id
_entity_poly.type
_entity_poly.pdbx_seq_one_letter_code
_entity_poly.pdbx_strand_id
1 'polypeptide(L)'
;MVHPEDWQTQTQRWQAATQNSTFYEAQHRIRQANGSYRWFLVRGIPLKNDQQQAVRWFGTCTDIEQQKQLEAERGQLLQQEQAARAEAEAANRIKDGF
;
A
#
# COMPACT_ATOMS: atom_id res chain seq x y z
N MET A 1 -8.60 4.71 13.31
CA MET A 1 -7.31 5.36 13.65
C MET A 1 -6.23 4.83 12.72
N VAL A 2 -5.37 5.67 12.16
CA VAL A 2 -4.24 5.22 11.32
C VAL A 2 -3.19 4.52 12.19
N HIS A 3 -2.53 3.50 11.65
CA HIS A 3 -1.45 2.80 12.35
C HIS A 3 -0.30 3.76 12.71
N PRO A 4 0.33 3.64 13.89
CA PRO A 4 1.39 4.57 14.33
C PRO A 4 2.54 4.74 13.33
N GLU A 5 2.98 3.65 12.70
CA GLU A 5 4.05 3.69 11.68
C GLU A 5 3.65 4.46 10.42
N ASP A 6 2.37 4.49 10.08
CA ASP A 6 1.88 5.18 8.88
C ASP A 6 1.55 6.65 9.19
N TRP A 7 1.32 7.00 10.46
CA TRP A 7 0.76 8.28 10.90
C TRP A 7 1.49 9.49 10.32
N GLN A 8 2.82 9.54 10.45
CA GLN A 8 3.61 10.71 10.05
C GLN A 8 3.53 10.95 8.55
N THR A 9 3.81 9.93 7.74
CA THR A 9 3.78 10.02 6.28
C THR A 9 2.38 10.36 5.78
N GLN A 10 1.35 9.75 6.36
CA GLN A 10 -0.04 9.95 5.96
C GLN A 10 -0.54 11.35 6.30
N THR A 11 -0.14 11.89 7.46
CA THR A 11 -0.48 13.27 7.87
C THR A 11 0.16 14.29 6.94
N GLN A 12 1.44 14.10 6.57
CA GLN A 12 2.13 15.01 5.66
C GLN A 12 1.48 15.02 4.26
N ARG A 13 1.15 13.83 3.72
CA ARG A 13 0.46 13.72 2.43
C ARG A 13 -0.92 14.36 2.46
N TRP A 14 -1.66 14.15 3.54
CA TRP A 14 -2.97 14.77 3.71
C TRP A 14 -2.86 16.29 3.78
N GLN A 15 -1.92 16.81 4.56
CA GLN A 15 -1.68 18.25 4.68
C GLN A 15 -1.29 18.88 3.34
N ALA A 16 -0.43 18.23 2.57
CA ALA A 16 -0.07 18.72 1.24
C ALA A 16 -1.28 18.73 0.29
N ALA A 17 -2.12 17.70 0.33
CA ALA A 17 -3.33 17.64 -0.50
C ALA A 17 -4.35 18.72 -0.11
N THR A 18 -4.55 18.96 1.19
CA THR A 18 -5.49 19.98 1.68
C THR A 18 -5.01 21.40 1.40
N GLN A 19 -3.72 21.68 1.62
CA GLN A 19 -3.14 23.00 1.34
C GLN A 19 -3.23 23.36 -0.15
N ASN A 20 -2.99 22.40 -1.03
CA ASN A 20 -3.01 22.65 -2.48
C ASN A 20 -4.38 22.38 -3.12
N SER A 21 -5.36 21.93 -2.33
CA SER A 21 -6.67 21.48 -2.84
C SER A 21 -6.51 20.52 -4.02
N THR A 22 -5.67 19.50 -3.86
CA THR A 22 -5.38 18.48 -4.88
C THR A 22 -5.95 17.11 -4.52
N PHE A 23 -5.96 16.19 -5.48
CA PHE A 23 -6.35 14.81 -5.21
C PHE A 23 -5.44 14.17 -4.16
N TYR A 24 -6.06 13.50 -3.18
CA TYR A 24 -5.39 12.70 -2.17
C TYR A 24 -5.55 11.22 -2.51
N GLU A 25 -4.44 10.47 -2.51
CA GLU A 25 -4.46 9.01 -2.56
C GLU A 25 -3.37 8.44 -1.67
N ALA A 26 -3.73 7.46 -0.86
CA ALA A 26 -2.76 6.66 -0.14
C ALA A 26 -3.29 5.29 0.28
N GLN A 27 -2.37 4.34 0.44
CA GLN A 27 -2.64 3.07 1.08
C GLN A 27 -2.02 3.06 2.47
N HIS A 28 -2.82 2.81 3.50
CA HIS A 28 -2.33 2.74 4.88
C HIS A 28 -3.23 1.87 5.76
N ARG A 29 -2.70 1.49 6.91
CA ARG A 29 -3.41 0.64 7.86
C ARG A 29 -4.37 1.45 8.72
N ILE A 30 -5.61 1.00 8.79
CA ILE A 30 -6.66 1.60 9.62
C ILE A 30 -7.12 0.59 10.67
N ARG A 31 -7.15 1.03 11.93
CA ARG A 31 -7.62 0.27 13.08
C ARG A 31 -9.13 0.01 12.97
N GLN A 32 -9.50 -1.25 13.06
CA GLN A 32 -10.87 -1.77 13.10
C GLN A 32 -11.45 -1.70 14.52
N ALA A 33 -12.77 -1.94 14.63
CA ALA A 33 -13.47 -1.92 15.92
C ALA A 33 -12.93 -2.96 16.91
N ASN A 34 -12.49 -4.12 16.43
CA ASN A 34 -11.87 -5.17 17.24
C ASN A 34 -10.41 -4.89 17.61
N GLY A 35 -9.86 -3.75 17.18
CA GLY A 35 -8.47 -3.36 17.45
C GLY A 35 -7.44 -3.88 16.46
N SER A 36 -7.79 -4.74 15.51
CA SER A 36 -6.88 -5.17 14.44
C SER A 36 -6.66 -4.05 13.43
N TYR A 37 -5.60 -4.16 12.63
CA TYR A 37 -5.33 -3.23 11.53
C TYR A 37 -5.57 -3.94 10.20
N ARG A 38 -6.16 -3.21 9.25
CA ARG A 38 -6.33 -3.66 7.86
C ARG A 38 -5.86 -2.58 6.90
N TRP A 39 -5.38 -2.99 5.74
CA TRP A 39 -4.99 -2.07 4.68
C TRP A 39 -6.20 -1.44 3.99
N PHE A 40 -6.17 -0.12 3.82
CA PHE A 40 -7.15 0.63 3.07
C PHE A 40 -6.49 1.47 2.00
N LEU A 41 -7.10 1.50 0.82
CA LEU A 41 -6.90 2.54 -0.18
C LEU A 41 -7.84 3.68 0.13
N VAL A 42 -7.28 4.81 0.56
CA VAL A 42 -8.02 6.04 0.85
C VAL A 42 -7.79 7.02 -0.29
N ARG A 43 -8.90 7.50 -0.87
CA ARG A 43 -8.89 8.52 -1.92
C ARG A 43 -9.76 9.69 -1.50
N GLY A 44 -9.35 10.91 -1.85
CA GLY A 44 -10.07 12.13 -1.55
C GLY A 44 -10.00 13.13 -2.69
N ILE A 45 -11.14 13.66 -3.12
CA ILE A 45 -11.22 14.77 -4.07
C ILE A 45 -11.83 16.00 -3.37
N PRO A 46 -11.26 17.19 -3.58
CA PRO A 46 -11.86 18.42 -3.09
C PRO A 46 -13.00 18.87 -4.02
N LEU A 47 -14.14 19.22 -3.43
CA LEU A 47 -15.14 20.05 -4.07
C LEU A 47 -14.70 21.51 -3.94
N LYS A 48 -14.48 22.17 -5.07
CA LYS A 48 -14.01 23.56 -5.12
C LYS A 48 -15.14 24.52 -5.43
N ASN A 49 -15.06 25.73 -4.88
CA ASN A 49 -15.89 26.86 -5.32
C ASN A 49 -15.31 27.52 -6.60
N ASP A 50 -15.98 28.57 -7.08
CA ASP A 50 -15.55 29.34 -8.27
C ASP A 50 -14.17 30.00 -8.10
N GLN A 51 -13.72 30.21 -6.87
CA GLN A 51 -12.40 30.73 -6.52
C GLN A 51 -11.33 29.62 -6.38
N GLN A 52 -11.64 28.39 -6.81
CA GLN A 52 -10.76 27.21 -6.72
C GLN A 52 -10.39 26.78 -5.29
N GLN A 53 -11.13 27.27 -4.28
CA GLN A 53 -10.91 26.90 -2.88
C GLN A 53 -11.71 25.64 -2.54
N ALA A 54 -11.07 24.66 -1.89
CA ALA A 54 -11.78 23.48 -1.41
C ALA A 54 -12.78 23.86 -0.31
N VAL A 55 -14.08 23.66 -0.59
CA VAL A 55 -15.17 23.89 0.36
C VAL A 55 -15.62 22.60 1.05
N ARG A 56 -15.41 21.44 0.42
CA ARG A 56 -15.67 20.10 0.98
C ARG A 56 -14.72 19.08 0.38
N TRP A 57 -14.63 17.91 1.02
CA TRP A 57 -13.87 16.77 0.53
C TRP A 57 -14.78 15.55 0.43
N PHE A 58 -14.74 14.87 -0.72
CA PHE A 58 -15.38 13.58 -0.91
C PHE A 58 -14.31 12.52 -0.95
N GLY A 59 -14.51 11.44 -0.19
CA GLY A 59 -13.53 10.38 -0.12
C GLY A 59 -14.12 8.99 -0.11
N THR A 60 -13.26 8.03 -0.40
CA THR A 60 -13.54 6.60 -0.30
C THR A 60 -12.47 5.95 0.56
N CYS A 61 -12.87 4.94 1.33
CA CYS A 61 -11.98 4.10 2.12
C CYS A 61 -12.24 2.66 1.70
N THR A 62 -11.51 2.18 0.70
CA THR A 62 -11.67 0.83 0.17
C THR A 62 -10.77 -0.12 0.94
N ASP A 63 -11.33 -1.15 1.53
CA ASP A 63 -10.54 -2.22 2.16
C ASP A 63 -9.79 -3.01 1.08
N ILE A 64 -8.47 -3.11 1.21
CA ILE A 64 -7.58 -3.79 0.26
C ILE A 64 -6.75 -4.88 0.94
N GLU A 65 -7.16 -5.33 2.13
CA GLU A 65 -6.42 -6.33 2.91
C GLU A 65 -6.18 -7.61 2.11
N GLN A 66 -7.23 -8.11 1.45
CA GLN A 66 -7.13 -9.32 0.63
C GLN A 66 -6.15 -9.15 -0.53
N GLN A 67 -6.15 -7.96 -1.17
CA GLN A 67 -5.21 -7.67 -2.26
C GLN A 67 -3.77 -7.71 -1.74
N LYS A 68 -3.49 -7.12 -0.57
CA LYS A 68 -2.17 -7.14 0.05
C LYS A 68 -1.69 -8.54 0.42
N GLN A 69 -2.59 -9.39 0.92
CA GLN A 69 -2.27 -10.78 1.26
C GLN A 69 -1.90 -11.58 0.01
N LEU A 70 -2.68 -11.44 -1.07
CA LEU A 70 -2.37 -12.12 -2.34
C LEU A 70 -1.07 -11.60 -2.98
N GLU A 71 -0.80 -10.30 -2.91
CA GLU A 71 0.46 -9.71 -3.36
C GLU A 71 1.66 -10.29 -2.59
N ALA A 72 1.53 -10.43 -1.27
CA ALA A 72 2.57 -11.00 -0.41
C ALA A 72 2.81 -12.49 -0.68
N GLU A 73 1.74 -13.28 -0.77
CA GLU A 73 1.80 -14.71 -1.08
C GLU A 73 2.46 -14.95 -2.44
N ARG A 74 2.03 -14.21 -3.47
CA ARG A 74 2.65 -14.29 -4.80
C ARG A 74 4.14 -13.95 -4.75
N GLY A 75 4.52 -12.91 -3.99
CA GLY A 75 5.92 -12.53 -3.81
C GLY A 75 6.75 -13.65 -3.19
N GLN A 76 6.22 -14.32 -2.15
CA GLN A 76 6.88 -15.45 -1.50
C GLN A 76 7.07 -16.64 -2.43
N LEU A 77 6.03 -17.00 -3.20
CA LEU A 77 6.10 -18.09 -4.16
C LEU A 77 7.15 -17.84 -5.25
N LEU A 78 7.21 -16.61 -5.78
CA LEU A 78 8.23 -16.24 -6.77
C LEU A 78 9.66 -16.33 -6.21
N GLN A 79 9.86 -15.92 -4.96
CA GLN A 79 11.17 -16.03 -4.30
C GLN A 79 11.60 -17.49 -4.09
N GLN A 80 10.67 -18.36 -3.68
CA GLN A 80 10.94 -19.79 -3.51
C GLN A 80 11.31 -20.45 -4.85
N GLU A 81 10.59 -20.09 -5.91
CA GLU A 81 10.83 -20.60 -7.26
C GLU A 81 12.23 -20.21 -7.77
N GLN A 82 12.60 -18.95 -7.59
CA GLN A 82 13.93 -18.44 -7.96
C GLN A 82 15.06 -19.11 -7.16
N ALA A 83 14.87 -19.30 -5.86
CA ALA A 83 15.85 -19.98 -5.00
C ALA A 83 16.04 -21.44 -5.44
N ALA A 84 14.96 -22.17 -5.66
CA ALA A 84 15.02 -23.56 -6.11
C ALA A 84 15.72 -23.71 -7.48
N ARG A 85 15.46 -22.79 -8.42
CA ARG A 85 16.18 -22.77 -9.72
C ARG A 85 17.67 -22.52 -9.53
N ALA A 86 18.04 -21.53 -8.73
CA ALA A 86 19.44 -21.19 -8.49
C ALA A 86 20.21 -22.37 -7.85
N GLU A 87 19.58 -23.09 -6.93
CA GLU A 87 20.12 -24.31 -6.31
C GLU A 87 20.29 -25.44 -7.33
N ALA A 88 19.28 -25.69 -8.17
CA ALA A 88 19.35 -26.73 -9.20
C ALA A 88 20.45 -26.44 -10.23
N GLU A 89 20.57 -25.19 -10.67
CA GLU A 89 21.64 -24.77 -11.57
C GLU A 89 23.03 -24.90 -10.93
N ALA A 90 23.17 -24.53 -9.65
CA ALA A 90 24.42 -24.70 -8.92
C ALA A 90 24.80 -26.19 -8.80
N ALA A 91 23.83 -27.05 -8.49
CA ALA A 91 24.04 -28.50 -8.41
C ALA A 91 24.43 -29.11 -9.77
N ASN A 92 23.81 -28.65 -10.87
CA ASN A 92 24.18 -29.11 -12.22
C ASN A 92 25.60 -28.66 -12.61
N ARG A 93 25.96 -27.39 -12.37
CA ARG A 93 27.32 -26.90 -12.63
C ARG A 93 28.41 -27.67 -11.87
N ILE A 94 28.11 -28.10 -10.63
CA ILE A 94 29.04 -28.93 -9.84
C ILE A 94 29.19 -30.32 -10.48
N LYS A 95 28.08 -30.93 -10.95
CA LYS A 95 28.11 -32.25 -11.59
C LYS A 95 28.84 -32.25 -12.94
N ASP A 96 28.70 -31.18 -13.73
CA ASP A 96 29.33 -31.07 -15.06
C ASP A 96 30.85 -30.81 -15.00
N GLY A 97 31.40 -30.54 -13.81
CA GLY A 97 32.83 -30.29 -13.57
C GLY A 97 33.65 -31.50 -13.11
N PHE A 98 33.04 -32.69 -12.99
CA PHE A 98 33.70 -33.97 -12.67
C PHE A 98 33.65 -34.92 -13.87
#